data_AF-A0A926V5V0-F1
#
_entry.id   AF-A0A926V5V0-F1
#
_cell.length_a   1.000
_cell.length_b   1.000
_cell.length_c   1.000
_cell.angle_alpha   90.00
_cell.angle_beta   90.00
_cell.angle_gamma   90.00
#
_symmetry.space_group_name_H-M   'P 1'
#
loop_
_entity.id
_entity.type
_entity.pdbx_description
1 polymer ?
#
loop_
_entity_poly.entity_id
_entity_poly.type
_entity_poly.pdbx_seq_one_letter_code
_entity_poly.pdbx_strand_id
1 'polypeptide(L)'
;MNGDDRPNSLQARGLSQLPQTFAQTIAYVEAFALQRLREEVIQKKLYYHTEDHVKGVRRRSHQILDTLYNTSEAEATTHTTPLDLDRTGLLLDLCAAAHDMVQLFEQNTQKNTARRRLPGRSEAATLGQLMPYIQQINRLIKQHDPNSTATFTDADIAVIQEAINATICIYVPLENAIHQPLLHSPDHVPSTVAQILALADLGALGMDGVEAYSQEGSLLFLEENPDVVPFLRDGTIHQLEVKDPAIAENIRQRLLKRARFQVSFAKSRLARFKQELQGFPKDVIPVLIEKIFRYLTPTTIQVIEATTPTQDKTDLNSLLKFFRLENYLT
;
A
#
# COMPACT_ATOMS: atom_id res chain seq x y z
N MET A 1 23.54 3.11 19.19
CA MET A 1 22.84 2.50 20.34
C MET A 1 22.17 3.62 21.11
N ASN A 2 20.89 3.86 20.87
CA ASN A 2 20.02 4.59 21.78
C ASN A 2 18.80 3.69 21.94
N GLY A 3 18.73 3.02 23.09
CA GLY A 3 17.58 2.22 23.47
C GLY A 3 16.40 3.15 23.68
N ASP A 4 15.38 2.96 22.85
CA ASP A 4 14.06 3.53 23.11
C ASP A 4 13.38 2.60 24.13
N ASP A 5 13.82 2.71 25.39
CA ASP A 5 13.15 2.12 26.55
C ASP A 5 11.83 2.88 26.77
N ARG A 6 10.83 2.59 25.93
CA ARG A 6 9.45 2.98 26.23
C ARG A 6 8.82 1.89 27.09
N PRO A 7 8.29 2.23 28.27
CA PRO A 7 7.71 1.25 29.19
C PRO A 7 6.55 0.52 28.51
N ASN A 8 6.48 -0.79 28.78
CA ASN A 8 5.43 -1.76 28.44
C ASN A 8 4.06 -1.11 28.09
N SER A 9 3.85 -0.83 26.81
CA SER A 9 2.79 0.07 26.31
C SER A 9 1.36 -0.48 26.42
N LEU A 10 1.19 -1.75 26.76
CA LEU A 10 -0.13 -2.36 26.96
C LEU A 10 -0.74 -2.06 28.35
N GLN A 11 0.07 -1.92 29.41
CA GLN A 11 -0.46 -1.55 30.73
C GLN A 11 -0.91 -0.10 30.79
N ALA A 12 -0.29 0.79 30.01
CA ALA A 12 -0.65 2.21 29.94
C ALA A 12 -1.92 2.48 29.11
N ARG A 13 -2.40 1.50 28.31
CA ARG A 13 -3.57 1.67 27.42
C ARG A 13 -4.85 0.96 27.88
N GLY A 14 -4.88 0.41 29.10
CA GLY A 14 -6.13 -0.06 29.71
C GLY A 14 -6.90 -1.05 28.83
N LEU A 15 -6.32 -2.23 28.58
CA LEU A 15 -7.15 -3.38 28.16
C LEU A 15 -8.08 -3.69 29.33
N SER A 16 -9.25 -3.05 29.35
CA SER A 16 -10.24 -3.23 30.41
C SER A 16 -10.78 -4.68 30.41
N GLN A 17 -10.68 -5.38 29.27
CA GLN A 17 -10.95 -6.80 29.11
C GLN A 17 -10.00 -7.42 28.06
N LEU A 18 -9.58 -8.68 28.28
CA LEU A 18 -8.83 -9.45 27.29
C LEU A 18 -9.76 -9.94 26.17
N PRO A 19 -9.30 -10.00 24.91
CA PRO A 19 -10.11 -10.51 23.81
C PRO A 19 -10.46 -11.99 24.02
N GLN A 20 -11.72 -12.32 23.77
CA GLN A 20 -12.30 -13.67 23.95
C GLN A 20 -12.43 -14.42 22.62
N THR A 21 -12.31 -13.73 21.49
CA THR A 21 -12.40 -14.30 20.15
C THR A 21 -11.24 -13.83 19.28
N PHE A 22 -10.92 -14.59 18.23
CA PHE A 22 -9.87 -14.22 17.29
C PHE A 22 -10.16 -12.87 16.60
N ALA A 23 -11.42 -12.61 16.24
CA ALA A 23 -11.83 -11.33 15.66
C ALA A 23 -11.58 -10.14 16.59
N GLN A 24 -11.83 -10.29 17.90
CA GLN A 24 -11.51 -9.24 18.88
C GLN A 24 -10.00 -9.01 18.99
N THR A 25 -9.21 -10.09 18.95
CA THR A 25 -7.74 -10.00 18.93
C THR A 25 -7.23 -9.28 17.69
N ILE A 26 -7.78 -9.58 16.51
CA ILE A 26 -7.49 -8.88 15.25
C ILE A 26 -7.79 -7.39 15.39
N ALA A 27 -8.99 -7.02 15.87
CA ALA A 27 -9.38 -5.63 16.08
C ALA A 27 -8.42 -4.86 17.02
N TYR A 28 -7.89 -5.53 18.05
CA TYR A 28 -6.91 -4.93 18.96
C TYR A 28 -5.58 -4.62 18.25
N VAL A 29 -5.09 -5.55 17.44
CA VAL A 29 -3.85 -5.37 16.67
C VAL A 29 -4.04 -4.34 15.56
N GLU A 30 -5.19 -4.32 14.89
CA GLU A 30 -5.53 -3.27 13.92
C GLU A 30 -5.55 -1.89 14.55
N ALA A 31 -6.19 -1.73 15.72
CA ALA A 31 -6.22 -0.45 16.42
C ALA A 31 -4.80 0.04 16.76
N PHE A 32 -3.90 -0.88 17.13
CA PHE A 32 -2.48 -0.56 17.31
C PHE A 32 -1.82 -0.10 16.01
N ALA A 33 -2.02 -0.84 14.92
CA ALA A 33 -1.42 -0.51 13.62
C ALA A 33 -1.90 0.85 13.09
N LEU A 34 -3.21 1.11 13.12
CA LEU A 34 -3.80 2.38 12.68
C LEU A 34 -3.34 3.55 13.56
N GLN A 35 -3.23 3.34 14.88
CA GLN A 35 -2.69 4.38 15.75
C GLN A 35 -1.24 4.72 15.40
N ARG A 36 -0.42 3.71 15.10
CA ARG A 36 0.97 3.92 14.71
C ARG A 36 1.07 4.61 13.34
N LEU A 37 0.21 4.25 12.39
CA LEU A 37 0.10 4.94 11.10
C LEU A 37 -0.25 6.42 11.27
N ARG A 38 -1.23 6.77 12.11
CA ARG A 38 -1.58 8.19 12.40
C ARG A 38 -0.38 8.99 12.90
N GLU A 39 0.40 8.41 13.80
CA GLU A 39 1.62 9.04 14.31
C GLU A 39 2.64 9.28 13.18
N GLU A 40 2.83 8.30 12.30
CA GLU A 40 3.71 8.40 11.14
C GLU A 40 3.23 9.45 10.14
N VAL A 41 1.92 9.51 9.85
CA VAL A 41 1.31 10.51 8.97
C VAL A 41 1.62 11.92 9.46
N ILE A 42 1.42 12.18 10.76
CA ILE A 42 1.68 13.50 11.35
C ILE A 42 3.19 13.81 11.36
N GLN A 43 4.00 12.89 11.89
CA GLN A 43 5.44 13.13 12.09
C GLN A 43 6.19 13.29 10.77
N LYS A 44 5.79 12.53 9.74
CA LYS A 44 6.47 12.49 8.44
C LYS A 44 5.75 13.29 7.38
N LYS A 45 4.58 13.87 7.68
CA LYS A 45 3.74 14.62 6.75
C LYS A 45 3.42 13.77 5.52
N LEU A 46 2.85 12.59 5.76
CA LEU A 46 2.47 11.66 4.70
C LEU A 46 1.20 12.15 4.02
N TYR A 47 1.12 11.98 2.71
CA TYR A 47 -0.05 12.39 1.89
C TYR A 47 -0.70 11.19 1.20
N TYR A 48 0.06 10.13 0.91
CA TYR A 48 -0.46 8.93 0.28
C TYR A 48 -0.63 7.81 1.30
N HIS A 49 0.44 7.43 2.02
CA HIS A 49 0.42 6.31 2.95
C HIS A 49 -0.30 6.74 4.24
N THR A 50 -1.63 6.74 4.18
CA THR A 50 -2.57 7.26 5.18
C THR A 50 -3.68 6.24 5.44
N GLU A 51 -4.57 6.53 6.39
CA GLU A 51 -5.75 5.66 6.62
C GLU A 51 -6.67 5.55 5.39
N ASP A 52 -6.70 6.55 4.50
CA ASP A 52 -7.51 6.47 3.30
C ASP A 52 -6.93 5.49 2.28
N HIS A 53 -5.59 5.42 2.16
CA HIS A 53 -4.94 4.34 1.41
C HIS A 53 -5.27 2.98 1.99
N VAL A 54 -5.16 2.81 3.31
CA VAL A 54 -5.54 1.56 4.00
C VAL A 54 -6.99 1.17 3.71
N LYS A 55 -7.95 2.10 3.76
CA LYS A 55 -9.35 1.83 3.38
C LYS A 55 -9.48 1.40 1.92
N GLY A 56 -8.75 2.04 1.03
CA GLY A 56 -8.70 1.71 -0.39
C GLY A 56 -8.17 0.29 -0.62
N VAL A 57 -7.06 -0.07 0.02
CA VAL A 57 -6.48 -1.43 -0.05
C VAL A 57 -7.44 -2.45 0.55
N ARG A 58 -7.99 -2.20 1.74
CA ARG A 58 -8.97 -3.09 2.39
C ARG A 58 -10.18 -3.38 1.50
N ARG A 59 -10.81 -2.34 0.94
CA ARG A 59 -11.94 -2.51 0.02
C ARG A 59 -11.55 -3.37 -1.19
N ARG A 60 -10.41 -3.08 -1.83
CA ARG A 60 -9.91 -3.83 -2.98
C ARG A 60 -9.66 -5.30 -2.61
N SER A 61 -9.04 -5.56 -1.46
CA SER A 61 -8.80 -6.91 -0.95
C SER A 61 -10.09 -7.71 -0.77
N HIS A 62 -11.12 -7.12 -0.17
CA HIS A 62 -12.42 -7.78 0.01
C HIS A 62 -13.10 -8.06 -1.32
N GLN A 63 -13.06 -7.13 -2.28
CA GLN A 63 -13.61 -7.37 -3.63
C GLN A 63 -12.95 -8.58 -4.34
N ILE A 64 -11.63 -8.76 -4.16
CA ILE A 64 -10.92 -9.91 -4.68
C ILE A 64 -11.34 -11.18 -3.92
N LEU A 65 -11.33 -11.16 -2.58
CA LEU A 65 -11.73 -12.31 -1.75
C LEU A 65 -13.15 -12.79 -2.04
N ASP A 66 -14.11 -11.87 -2.12
CA ASP A 66 -15.52 -12.17 -2.45
C ASP A 66 -15.64 -12.85 -3.81
N THR A 67 -14.78 -12.47 -4.77
CA THR A 67 -14.76 -13.11 -6.10
C THR A 67 -14.25 -14.54 -6.03
N LEU A 68 -13.21 -14.80 -5.23
CA LEU A 68 -12.72 -16.16 -4.99
C LEU A 68 -13.82 -17.01 -4.36
N TYR A 69 -14.53 -16.47 -3.35
CA TYR A 69 -15.59 -17.17 -2.64
C TYR A 69 -16.75 -17.57 -3.56
N ASN A 70 -17.33 -16.58 -4.26
CA ASN A 70 -18.53 -16.79 -5.08
C ASN A 70 -18.27 -17.71 -6.29
N THR A 71 -17.04 -17.77 -6.79
CA THR A 71 -16.68 -18.65 -7.90
C THR A 71 -16.38 -20.07 -7.39
N SER A 72 -15.73 -20.20 -6.23
CA SER A 72 -15.42 -21.51 -5.62
C SER A 72 -16.67 -22.24 -5.12
N GLU A 73 -17.68 -21.54 -4.60
CA GLU A 73 -18.96 -22.15 -4.20
C GLU A 73 -19.77 -22.66 -5.40
N ALA A 74 -19.60 -22.07 -6.59
CA ALA A 74 -20.24 -22.55 -7.80
C ALA A 74 -19.67 -23.89 -8.29
N GLU A 75 -18.47 -24.27 -7.85
CA GLU A 75 -17.72 -25.45 -8.34
C GLU A 75 -17.36 -26.47 -7.24
N ALA A 76 -17.82 -26.31 -6.00
CA ALA A 76 -17.49 -27.17 -4.86
C ALA A 76 -18.06 -28.61 -4.97
N THR A 77 -17.49 -29.40 -5.88
CA THR A 77 -17.61 -30.87 -5.94
C THR A 77 -16.26 -31.59 -5.93
N THR A 78 -15.11 -30.90 -5.84
CA THR A 78 -13.80 -31.59 -5.84
C THR A 78 -12.77 -31.00 -4.87
N HIS A 79 -12.60 -31.69 -3.75
CA HIS A 79 -11.36 -31.95 -3.00
C HIS A 79 -10.23 -30.89 -2.98
N THR A 80 -10.37 -29.91 -2.09
CA THR A 80 -9.28 -29.30 -1.32
C THR A 80 -9.81 -28.90 0.05
N THR A 81 -8.96 -28.84 1.08
CA THR A 81 -9.34 -28.33 2.41
C THR A 81 -10.01 -26.96 2.22
N PRO A 82 -11.25 -26.74 2.71
CA PRO A 82 -11.93 -25.47 2.53
C PRO A 82 -11.06 -24.33 3.08
N LEU A 83 -10.89 -23.27 2.29
CA LEU A 83 -10.30 -22.03 2.78
C LEU A 83 -11.16 -21.55 3.95
N ASP A 84 -10.59 -21.31 5.12
CA ASP A 84 -11.28 -20.66 6.23
C ASP A 84 -11.42 -19.18 5.87
N LEU A 85 -12.54 -18.85 5.22
CA LEU A 85 -12.80 -17.53 4.64
C LEU A 85 -12.93 -16.46 5.71
N ASP A 86 -13.56 -16.79 6.84
CA ASP A 86 -13.69 -15.87 7.97
C ASP A 86 -12.31 -15.51 8.52
N ARG A 87 -11.47 -16.53 8.76
CA ARG A 87 -10.10 -16.28 9.23
C ARG A 87 -9.25 -15.57 8.19
N THR A 88 -9.40 -15.91 6.90
CA THR A 88 -8.69 -15.26 5.79
C THR A 88 -9.07 -13.77 5.68
N GLY A 89 -10.37 -13.45 5.78
CA GLY A 89 -10.87 -12.08 5.77
C GLY A 89 -10.32 -11.26 6.93
N LEU A 90 -10.32 -11.82 8.15
CA LEU A 90 -9.74 -11.18 9.32
C LEU A 90 -8.23 -10.93 9.18
N LEU A 91 -7.48 -11.89 8.63
CA LEU A 91 -6.05 -11.70 8.37
C LEU A 91 -5.80 -10.65 7.29
N LEU A 92 -6.63 -10.59 6.24
CA LEU A 92 -6.57 -9.54 5.22
C LEU A 92 -6.84 -8.15 5.81
N ASP A 93 -7.83 -8.02 6.68
CA ASP A 93 -8.15 -6.74 7.35
C ASP A 93 -6.97 -6.24 8.18
N LEU A 94 -6.34 -7.13 8.94
CA LEU A 94 -5.13 -6.82 9.70
C LEU A 94 -3.97 -6.43 8.78
N CYS A 95 -3.69 -7.23 7.75
CA CYS A 95 -2.56 -6.95 6.87
C CYS A 95 -2.76 -5.65 6.08
N ALA A 96 -3.98 -5.35 5.64
CA ALA A 96 -4.32 -4.07 5.02
C ALA A 96 -4.12 -2.90 6.00
N ALA A 97 -4.50 -3.04 7.27
CA ALA A 97 -4.25 -2.01 8.29
C ALA A 97 -2.76 -1.80 8.59
N ALA A 98 -1.96 -2.85 8.48
CA ALA A 98 -0.59 -2.85 8.97
C ALA A 98 0.49 -2.67 7.89
N HIS A 99 0.26 -3.02 6.62
CA HIS A 99 1.33 -3.08 5.61
C HIS A 99 2.17 -1.79 5.52
N ASP A 100 1.51 -0.64 5.63
CA ASP A 100 2.14 0.68 5.60
C ASP A 100 2.26 1.38 6.95
N MET A 101 2.09 0.63 8.05
CA MET A 101 2.11 1.15 9.43
C MET A 101 3.34 2.02 9.74
N VAL A 102 4.50 1.72 9.15
CA VAL A 102 5.74 2.47 9.33
C VAL A 102 6.33 2.84 7.97
N GLN A 103 6.66 4.12 7.76
CA GLN A 103 7.26 4.61 6.52
C GLN A 103 8.69 5.13 6.75
N LEU A 104 9.70 4.42 6.26
CA LEU A 104 11.10 4.84 6.41
C LEU A 104 11.62 5.53 5.14
N PHE A 105 12.23 6.70 5.34
CA PHE A 105 12.92 7.45 4.29
C PHE A 105 14.42 7.52 4.59
N GLU A 106 15.24 7.53 3.54
CA GLU A 106 16.67 7.81 3.66
C GLU A 106 16.89 9.23 4.19
N GLN A 107 17.98 9.41 4.95
CA GLN A 107 18.36 10.74 5.42
C GLN A 107 18.71 11.60 4.21
N ASN A 108 17.96 12.68 4.01
CA ASN A 108 18.20 13.61 2.92
C ASN A 108 19.14 14.73 3.39
N THR A 109 20.33 14.82 2.80
CA THR A 109 21.33 15.84 3.12
C THR A 109 21.27 17.04 2.18
N GLN A 110 20.52 16.94 1.08
CA GLN A 110 20.38 17.99 0.07
C GLN A 110 19.05 18.72 0.24
N LYS A 111 19.06 20.04 0.05
CA LYS A 111 17.83 20.85 0.01
C LYS A 111 17.11 20.62 -1.32
N ASN A 112 15.78 20.73 -1.30
CA ASN A 112 14.93 20.72 -2.50
C ASN A 112 15.07 19.46 -3.37
N THR A 113 15.22 18.31 -2.71
CA THR A 113 15.27 17.00 -3.35
C THR A 113 14.18 16.10 -2.78
N ALA A 114 13.66 15.22 -3.63
CA ALA A 114 12.68 14.23 -3.23
C ALA A 114 13.26 13.30 -2.15
N ARG A 115 12.43 12.92 -1.18
CA ARG A 115 12.73 11.83 -0.26
C ARG A 115 12.94 10.54 -1.04
N ARG A 116 13.79 9.66 -0.50
CA ARG A 116 14.05 8.35 -1.08
C ARG A 116 13.68 7.25 -0.09
N ARG A 117 13.30 6.11 -0.64
CA ARG A 117 13.01 4.88 0.11
C ARG A 117 13.94 3.78 -0.35
N LEU A 118 14.27 2.90 0.58
CA LEU A 118 14.97 1.66 0.29
C LEU A 118 13.94 0.52 0.31
N PRO A 119 13.89 -0.34 -0.73
CA PRO A 119 12.96 -1.46 -0.77
C PRO A 119 13.03 -2.34 0.48
N GLY A 120 11.88 -2.73 1.02
CA GLY A 120 11.77 -3.64 2.16
C GLY A 120 12.06 -3.02 3.53
N ARG A 121 12.52 -1.77 3.61
CA ARG A 121 12.87 -1.14 4.89
C ARG A 121 11.66 -0.76 5.71
N SER A 122 10.61 -0.24 5.07
CA SER A 122 9.35 0.12 5.73
C SER A 122 8.65 -1.13 6.24
N GLU A 123 8.53 -2.15 5.40
CA GLU A 123 7.90 -3.43 5.66
C GLU A 123 8.62 -4.18 6.79
N ALA A 124 9.96 -4.25 6.76
CA ALA A 124 10.75 -4.81 7.84
C ALA A 124 10.55 -4.06 9.18
N ALA A 125 10.42 -2.73 9.14
CA ALA A 125 10.19 -1.93 10.34
C ALA A 125 8.76 -2.10 10.87
N THR A 126 7.76 -2.20 9.99
CA THR A 126 6.39 -2.58 10.30
C THR A 126 6.36 -3.92 11.03
N LEU A 127 6.98 -4.96 10.45
CA LEU A 127 7.04 -6.29 11.06
C LEU A 127 7.79 -6.28 12.40
N GLY A 128 8.88 -5.50 12.50
CA GLY A 128 9.65 -5.33 13.73
C GLY A 128 8.86 -4.72 14.89
N GLN A 129 7.77 -3.99 14.63
CA GLN A 129 6.87 -3.46 15.66
C GLN A 129 5.62 -4.34 15.85
N LEU A 130 5.06 -4.87 14.77
CA LEU A 130 3.82 -5.64 14.78
C LEU A 130 3.99 -7.01 15.45
N MET A 131 5.06 -7.74 15.13
CA MET A 131 5.27 -9.10 15.64
C MET A 131 5.44 -9.15 17.16
N PRO A 132 6.26 -8.30 17.80
CA PRO A 132 6.34 -8.25 19.26
C PRO A 132 5.00 -7.93 19.93
N TYR A 133 4.20 -7.05 19.32
CA TYR A 133 2.87 -6.68 19.84
C TYR A 133 1.90 -7.87 19.80
N ILE A 134 1.83 -8.58 18.67
CA ILE A 134 1.05 -9.82 18.51
C ILE A 134 1.48 -10.87 19.55
N GLN A 135 2.80 -11.10 19.69
CA GLN A 135 3.34 -12.06 20.66
C GLN A 135 3.01 -11.67 22.11
N GLN A 136 3.00 -10.38 22.42
CA GLN A 136 2.61 -9.89 23.74
C GLN A 136 1.13 -10.17 24.03
N ILE A 137 0.23 -9.86 23.09
CA ILE A 137 -1.20 -10.15 23.24
C ILE A 137 -1.45 -11.66 23.39
N ASN A 138 -0.83 -12.48 22.53
CA ASN A 138 -0.93 -13.94 22.63
C ASN A 138 -0.51 -14.46 24.00
N ARG A 139 0.59 -13.94 24.58
CA ARG A 139 1.04 -14.31 25.93
C ARG A 139 0.02 -13.92 27.00
N LEU A 140 -0.54 -12.72 26.93
CA LEU A 140 -1.53 -12.25 27.90
C LEU A 140 -2.81 -13.10 27.86
N ILE A 141 -3.30 -13.44 26.66
CA ILE A 141 -4.45 -14.33 26.49
C ILE A 141 -4.15 -15.71 27.09
N LYS A 142 -3.03 -16.34 26.72
CA LYS A 142 -2.65 -17.68 27.21
C LYS A 142 -2.39 -17.76 28.71
N GLN A 143 -1.96 -16.67 29.33
CA GLN A 143 -1.82 -16.58 30.79
C GLN A 143 -3.17 -16.62 31.51
N HIS A 144 -4.22 -16.10 30.88
CA HIS A 144 -5.58 -16.09 31.43
C HIS A 144 -6.36 -17.36 31.09
N ASP A 145 -6.27 -17.82 29.83
CA ASP A 145 -6.86 -19.05 29.32
C ASP A 145 -5.88 -19.76 28.37
N PRO A 146 -5.17 -20.80 28.83
CA PRO A 146 -4.23 -21.56 28.02
C PRO A 146 -4.83 -22.23 26.78
N ASN A 147 -6.14 -22.47 26.76
CA ASN A 147 -6.85 -23.13 25.66
C ASN A 147 -7.60 -22.15 24.76
N SER A 148 -7.42 -20.85 24.96
CA SER A 148 -8.14 -19.83 24.19
C SER A 148 -7.84 -19.92 22.70
N THR A 149 -8.91 -19.92 21.90
CA THR A 149 -8.82 -19.82 20.44
C THR A 149 -8.68 -18.38 19.95
N ALA A 150 -8.65 -17.40 20.86
CA ALA A 150 -8.52 -15.99 20.54
C ALA A 150 -7.10 -15.58 20.11
N THR A 151 -6.13 -16.48 20.10
CA THR A 151 -4.74 -16.17 19.77
C THR A 151 -4.41 -16.34 18.28
N PHE A 152 -3.37 -15.64 17.82
CA PHE A 152 -2.71 -15.98 16.56
C PHE A 152 -1.94 -17.29 16.71
N THR A 153 -2.07 -18.18 15.74
CA THR A 153 -1.24 -19.37 15.56
C THR A 153 0.05 -19.00 14.82
N ASP A 154 1.01 -19.92 14.79
CA ASP A 154 2.25 -19.73 14.03
C ASP A 154 1.98 -19.62 12.52
N ALA A 155 0.94 -20.29 12.03
CA ALA A 155 0.50 -20.19 10.63
C ALA A 155 -0.04 -18.78 10.31
N ASP A 156 -0.84 -18.19 11.21
CA ASP A 156 -1.34 -16.81 11.03
C ASP A 156 -0.18 -15.81 10.99
N ILE A 157 0.79 -15.98 11.89
CA ILE A 157 1.98 -15.12 11.96
C ILE A 157 2.78 -15.22 10.66
N ALA A 158 2.99 -16.42 10.14
CA ALA A 158 3.67 -16.63 8.87
C ALA A 158 2.94 -15.96 7.70
N VAL A 159 1.61 -16.07 7.64
CA VAL A 159 0.77 -15.41 6.62
C VAL A 159 0.88 -13.89 6.71
N ILE A 160 0.82 -13.30 7.91
CA ILE A 160 0.96 -11.85 8.10
C ILE A 160 2.33 -11.36 7.63
N GLN A 161 3.40 -12.08 8.00
CA GLN A 161 4.76 -11.74 7.59
C GLN A 161 4.93 -11.80 6.08
N GLU A 162 4.44 -12.87 5.45
CA GLU A 162 4.49 -13.03 4.01
C GLU A 162 3.68 -11.93 3.29
N ALA A 163 2.46 -11.64 3.76
CA ALA A 163 1.60 -10.66 3.13
C ALA A 163 2.20 -9.25 3.16
N ILE A 164 2.76 -8.82 4.30
CA ILE A 164 3.45 -7.53 4.40
C ILE A 164 4.73 -7.52 3.54
N ASN A 165 5.47 -8.63 3.46
CA ASN A 165 6.62 -8.71 2.55
C ASN A 165 6.20 -8.71 1.07
N ALA A 166 4.99 -9.16 0.73
CA ALA A 166 4.48 -9.17 -0.63
C ALA A 166 4.23 -7.75 -1.17
N THR A 167 4.05 -6.75 -0.30
CA THR A 167 3.87 -5.35 -0.73
C THR A 167 5.19 -4.65 -1.06
N ILE A 168 6.34 -5.27 -0.80
CA ILE A 168 7.66 -4.70 -1.10
C ILE A 168 7.77 -4.41 -2.59
N CYS A 169 7.93 -3.14 -2.95
CA CYS A 169 8.14 -2.72 -4.32
C CYS A 169 9.63 -2.58 -4.66
N ILE A 170 10.04 -3.12 -5.81
CA ILE A 170 11.38 -2.92 -6.37
C ILE A 170 11.30 -2.16 -7.70
N TYR A 171 12.24 -1.22 -7.90
CA TYR A 171 12.33 -0.43 -9.12
C TYR A 171 13.03 -1.21 -10.23
N VAL A 172 12.45 -1.19 -11.43
CA VAL A 172 12.99 -1.81 -12.64
C VAL A 172 13.42 -0.69 -13.60
N PRO A 173 14.72 -0.39 -13.71
CA PRO A 173 15.20 0.74 -14.50
C PRO A 173 14.80 0.70 -15.98
N LEU A 174 14.79 -0.50 -16.58
CA LEU A 174 14.45 -0.68 -18.00
C LEU A 174 12.99 -0.35 -18.31
N GLU A 175 12.09 -0.55 -17.34
CA GLU A 175 10.66 -0.26 -17.48
C GLU A 175 10.29 1.11 -16.95
N ASN A 176 11.20 1.77 -16.20
CA ASN A 176 10.92 2.98 -15.43
C ASN A 176 9.66 2.83 -14.57
N ALA A 177 9.56 1.67 -13.91
CA ALA A 177 8.38 1.24 -13.15
C ALA A 177 8.80 0.46 -11.89
N ILE A 178 7.84 0.18 -11.01
CA ILE A 178 8.00 -0.71 -9.86
C ILE A 178 7.17 -1.97 -10.04
N HIS A 179 7.55 -3.05 -9.37
CA HIS A 179 6.71 -4.23 -9.19
C HIS A 179 6.97 -4.90 -7.83
N GLN A 180 6.08 -5.80 -7.44
CA GLN A 180 6.17 -6.59 -6.21
C GLN A 180 6.77 -7.96 -6.54
N PRO A 181 8.05 -8.23 -6.25
CA PRO A 181 8.77 -9.39 -6.77
C PRO A 181 8.22 -10.72 -6.27
N LEU A 182 7.57 -10.75 -5.10
CA LEU A 182 6.99 -11.97 -4.55
C LEU A 182 5.88 -12.54 -5.45
N LEU A 183 5.17 -11.70 -6.21
CA LEU A 183 4.15 -12.13 -7.18
C LEU A 183 4.72 -12.76 -8.46
N HIS A 184 6.06 -12.74 -8.62
CA HIS A 184 6.75 -13.24 -9.81
C HIS A 184 7.75 -14.36 -9.48
N SER A 185 7.79 -14.82 -8.24
CA SER A 185 8.73 -15.87 -7.83
C SER A 185 8.35 -17.21 -8.48
N PRO A 186 9.21 -17.84 -9.30
CA PRO A 186 8.88 -19.10 -9.95
C PRO A 186 8.82 -20.28 -8.95
N ASP A 187 9.55 -20.17 -7.84
CA ASP A 187 9.73 -21.26 -6.87
C ASP A 187 8.81 -21.12 -5.64
N HIS A 188 7.99 -20.06 -5.59
CA HIS A 188 7.18 -19.74 -4.43
C HIS A 188 5.83 -19.18 -4.83
N VAL A 189 4.75 -19.87 -4.45
CA VAL A 189 3.39 -19.37 -4.58
C VAL A 189 3.02 -18.69 -3.26
N PRO A 190 2.78 -17.36 -3.25
CA PRO A 190 2.37 -16.66 -2.03
C PRO A 190 1.07 -17.22 -1.45
N SER A 191 0.86 -17.11 -0.15
CA SER A 191 -0.47 -17.37 0.44
C SER A 191 -1.54 -16.49 -0.21
N THR A 192 -2.79 -16.95 -0.18
CA THR A 192 -3.93 -16.21 -0.70
C THR A 192 -4.03 -14.80 -0.12
N VAL A 193 -3.78 -14.63 1.19
CA VAL A 193 -3.76 -13.31 1.84
C VAL A 193 -2.68 -12.42 1.24
N ALA A 194 -1.46 -12.95 1.05
CA ALA A 194 -0.34 -12.21 0.48
C ALA A 194 -0.59 -11.79 -0.97
N GLN A 195 -1.12 -12.70 -1.79
CA GLN A 195 -1.42 -12.43 -3.19
C GLN A 195 -2.53 -11.37 -3.33
N ILE A 196 -3.61 -11.50 -2.56
CA ILE A 196 -4.72 -10.53 -2.55
C ILE A 196 -4.22 -9.15 -2.11
N LEU A 197 -3.49 -9.08 -1.00
CA LEU A 197 -3.02 -7.80 -0.46
C LEU A 197 -2.10 -7.07 -1.43
N ALA A 198 -1.13 -7.77 -2.01
CA ALA A 198 -0.19 -7.17 -2.95
C ALA A 198 -0.90 -6.62 -4.21
N LEU A 199 -1.83 -7.39 -4.77
CA LEU A 199 -2.67 -6.95 -5.90
C LEU A 199 -3.57 -5.78 -5.53
N ALA A 200 -4.15 -5.79 -4.32
CA ALA A 200 -4.98 -4.70 -3.83
C ALA A 200 -4.15 -3.42 -3.66
N ASP A 201 -2.95 -3.49 -3.08
CA ASP A 201 -2.05 -2.35 -2.85
C ASP A 201 -1.76 -1.56 -4.14
N LEU A 202 -1.38 -2.25 -5.22
CA LEU A 202 -1.15 -1.63 -6.54
C LEU A 202 -2.39 -1.64 -7.46
N GLY A 203 -3.57 -1.91 -6.90
CA GLY A 203 -4.80 -2.19 -7.64
C GLY A 203 -5.57 -0.98 -8.18
N ALA A 204 -5.23 0.25 -7.79
CA ALA A 204 -6.09 1.42 -8.02
C ALA A 204 -6.39 1.64 -9.50
N LEU A 205 -5.38 1.54 -10.37
CA LEU A 205 -5.60 1.65 -11.81
C LEU A 205 -6.55 0.57 -12.32
N GLY A 206 -6.34 -0.69 -11.93
CA GLY A 206 -7.09 -1.80 -12.48
C GLY A 206 -8.51 -1.90 -11.93
N MET A 207 -8.72 -1.50 -10.68
CA MET A 207 -9.99 -1.67 -9.96
C MET A 207 -10.82 -0.40 -9.88
N ASP A 208 -10.18 0.76 -9.75
CA ASP A 208 -10.84 2.04 -9.48
C ASP A 208 -10.74 3.02 -10.66
N GLY A 209 -9.83 2.77 -11.60
CA GLY A 209 -9.72 3.49 -12.86
C GLY A 209 -8.76 4.70 -12.83
N VAL A 210 -8.80 5.48 -13.91
CA VAL A 210 -7.81 6.53 -14.21
C VAL A 210 -7.83 7.68 -13.21
N GLU A 211 -9.00 8.06 -12.69
CA GLU A 211 -9.13 9.18 -11.76
C GLU A 211 -8.45 8.87 -10.42
N ALA A 212 -8.79 7.72 -9.81
CA ALA A 212 -8.15 7.24 -8.60
C ALA A 212 -6.63 7.09 -8.79
N TYR A 213 -6.21 6.47 -9.90
CA TYR A 213 -4.80 6.32 -10.24
C TYR A 213 -4.05 7.67 -10.36
N SER A 214 -4.71 8.68 -10.94
CA SER A 214 -4.14 10.01 -11.11
C SER A 214 -4.06 10.76 -9.77
N GLN A 215 -5.08 10.63 -8.93
CA GLN A 215 -5.10 11.17 -7.56
C GLN A 215 -3.96 10.57 -6.72
N GLU A 216 -3.79 9.25 -6.71
CA GLU A 216 -2.67 8.58 -6.05
C GLU A 216 -1.31 9.08 -6.57
N GLY A 217 -1.25 9.32 -7.88
CA GLY A 217 -0.21 10.07 -8.58
C GLY A 217 0.24 11.34 -7.86
N SER A 218 -0.72 12.21 -7.59
CA SER A 218 -0.54 13.51 -6.94
C SER A 218 -0.16 13.40 -5.46
N LEU A 219 -0.82 12.51 -4.72
CA LEU A 219 -0.56 12.30 -3.29
C LEU A 219 0.86 11.78 -3.05
N LEU A 220 1.31 10.82 -3.86
CA LEU A 220 2.69 10.32 -3.80
C LEU A 220 3.71 11.42 -4.12
N PHE A 221 3.42 12.31 -5.08
CA PHE A 221 4.29 13.44 -5.36
C PHE A 221 4.46 14.35 -4.13
N LEU A 222 3.36 14.72 -3.47
CA LEU A 222 3.41 15.57 -2.27
C LEU A 222 4.19 14.92 -1.13
N GLU A 223 4.01 13.61 -0.96
CA GLU A 223 4.67 12.87 0.10
C GLU A 223 6.18 12.73 -0.10
N GLU A 224 6.59 12.48 -1.34
CA GLU A 224 8.00 12.40 -1.73
C GLU A 224 8.66 13.78 -1.73
N ASN A 225 7.89 14.86 -1.93
CA ASN A 225 8.40 16.23 -2.09
C ASN A 225 7.80 17.20 -1.05
N PRO A 226 8.01 16.96 0.26
CA PRO A 226 7.44 17.81 1.31
C PRO A 226 7.97 19.25 1.28
N ASP A 227 9.11 19.49 0.61
CA ASP A 227 9.70 20.80 0.40
C ASP A 227 8.88 21.67 -0.56
N VAL A 228 8.03 21.05 -1.40
CA VAL A 228 7.15 21.76 -2.35
C VAL A 228 5.89 22.30 -1.66
N VAL A 229 5.46 21.65 -0.58
CA VAL A 229 4.23 21.97 0.17
C VAL A 229 4.14 23.43 0.62
N PRO A 230 5.19 24.06 1.19
CA PRO A 230 5.13 25.47 1.58
C PRO A 230 4.78 26.40 0.40
N PHE A 231 5.41 26.21 -0.77
CA PHE A 231 5.17 27.02 -1.96
C PHE A 231 3.74 26.88 -2.50
N LEU A 232 3.16 25.69 -2.36
CA LEU A 232 1.77 25.45 -2.73
C LEU A 232 0.81 26.14 -1.75
N ARG A 233 1.09 26.06 -0.44
CA ARG A 233 0.22 26.61 0.61
C ARG A 233 0.17 28.13 0.62
N ASP A 234 1.30 28.79 0.35
CA ASP A 234 1.36 30.25 0.30
C ASP A 234 1.11 30.83 -1.11
N GLY A 235 0.88 29.97 -2.10
CA GLY A 235 0.62 30.34 -3.49
C GLY A 235 1.85 30.90 -4.24
N THR A 236 3.03 30.92 -3.61
CA THR A 236 4.24 31.45 -4.26
C THR A 236 4.74 30.57 -5.39
N ILE A 237 4.28 29.30 -5.47
CA ILE A 237 4.64 28.36 -6.53
C ILE A 237 4.40 28.93 -7.94
N HIS A 238 3.32 29.70 -8.12
CA HIS A 238 2.93 30.31 -9.41
C HIS A 238 3.82 31.49 -9.82
N GLN A 239 4.71 31.94 -8.94
CA GLN A 239 5.63 33.06 -9.16
C GLN A 239 7.09 32.62 -9.22
N LEU A 240 7.38 31.33 -9.02
CA LEU A 240 8.75 30.81 -8.96
C LEU A 240 9.51 31.01 -10.27
N GLU A 241 8.86 30.89 -11.43
CA GLU A 241 9.54 31.10 -12.72
C GLU A 241 10.19 32.49 -12.84
N VAL A 242 9.65 33.49 -12.13
CA VAL A 242 10.19 34.85 -12.09
C VAL A 242 11.08 35.08 -10.87
N LYS A 243 10.66 34.60 -9.69
CA LYS A 243 11.33 34.90 -8.41
C LYS A 243 12.53 34.00 -8.12
N ASP A 244 12.44 32.73 -8.51
CA ASP A 244 13.49 31.73 -8.32
C ASP A 244 13.44 30.66 -9.44
N PRO A 245 13.99 30.99 -10.63
CA PRO A 245 13.91 30.11 -11.80
C PRO A 245 14.57 28.75 -11.59
N ALA A 246 15.57 28.65 -10.72
CA ALA A 246 16.27 27.41 -10.42
C ALA A 246 15.36 26.44 -9.63
N ILE A 247 14.62 26.96 -8.64
CA ILE A 247 13.63 26.16 -7.90
C ILE A 247 12.44 25.81 -8.80
N ALA A 248 11.97 26.74 -9.63
CA ALA A 248 10.91 26.47 -10.61
C ALA A 248 11.27 25.29 -11.51
N GLU A 249 12.47 25.33 -12.12
CA GLU A 249 12.95 24.26 -13.01
C GLU A 249 13.13 22.94 -12.25
N ASN A 250 13.67 22.97 -11.04
CA ASN A 250 13.80 21.77 -10.22
C ASN A 250 12.44 21.11 -9.91
N ILE A 251 11.42 21.88 -9.54
CA ILE A 251 10.06 21.36 -9.28
C ILE A 251 9.45 20.83 -10.57
N ARG A 252 9.60 21.57 -11.69
CA ARG A 252 9.13 21.16 -13.02
C ARG A 252 9.69 19.79 -13.42
N GLN A 253 10.99 19.58 -13.24
CA GLN A 253 11.66 18.30 -13.54
C GLN A 253 11.14 17.16 -12.67
N ARG A 254 10.89 17.41 -11.38
CA ARG A 254 10.34 16.39 -10.47
C ARG A 254 8.90 16.00 -10.86
N LEU A 255 8.05 16.97 -11.20
CA LEU A 255 6.69 16.72 -11.69
C LEU A 255 6.69 15.99 -13.03
N LEU A 256 7.55 16.41 -13.97
CA LEU A 256 7.69 15.74 -15.27
C LEU A 256 8.16 14.29 -15.12
N LYS A 257 9.13 14.04 -14.22
CA LYS A 257 9.57 12.69 -13.87
C LYS A 257 8.40 11.85 -13.34
N ARG A 258 7.57 12.42 -12.45
CA ARG A 258 6.39 11.75 -11.90
C ARG A 258 5.37 11.41 -13.01
N ALA A 259 5.09 12.35 -13.90
CA ALA A 259 4.16 12.15 -15.02
C ALA A 259 4.62 11.01 -15.94
N ARG A 260 5.92 10.98 -16.28
CA ARG A 260 6.51 9.87 -17.05
C ARG A 260 6.44 8.55 -16.32
N PHE A 261 6.75 8.55 -15.02
CA PHE A 261 6.66 7.36 -14.19
C PHE A 261 5.24 6.80 -14.16
N GLN A 262 4.20 7.62 -14.07
CA GLN A 262 2.81 7.13 -14.13
C GLN A 262 2.53 6.38 -15.44
N VAL A 263 2.90 6.95 -16.59
CA VAL A 263 2.71 6.26 -17.88
C VAL A 263 3.48 4.92 -17.92
N SER A 264 4.75 4.93 -17.53
CA SER A 264 5.60 3.73 -17.48
C SER A 264 5.04 2.67 -16.54
N PHE A 265 4.61 3.07 -15.35
CA PHE A 265 4.07 2.18 -14.33
C PHE A 265 2.76 1.54 -14.79
N ALA A 266 1.83 2.32 -15.37
CA ALA A 266 0.58 1.80 -15.91
C ALA A 266 0.81 0.71 -16.98
N LYS A 267 1.77 0.95 -17.90
CA LYS A 267 2.17 -0.04 -18.93
C LYS A 267 2.77 -1.31 -18.32
N SER A 268 3.69 -1.13 -17.38
CA SER A 268 4.36 -2.25 -16.70
C SER A 268 3.34 -3.12 -15.94
N ARG A 269 2.39 -2.48 -15.22
CA ARG A 269 1.29 -3.17 -14.55
C ARG A 269 0.48 -4.04 -15.52
N LEU A 270 0.03 -3.48 -16.65
CA LEU A 270 -0.71 -4.25 -17.65
C LEU A 270 0.10 -5.44 -18.20
N ALA A 271 1.39 -5.24 -18.48
CA ALA A 271 2.26 -6.29 -19.03
C ALA A 271 2.48 -7.45 -18.05
N ARG A 272 2.53 -7.16 -16.75
CA ARG A 272 2.82 -8.12 -15.67
C ARG A 272 1.59 -8.82 -15.12
N PHE A 273 0.42 -8.21 -15.28
CA PHE A 273 -0.81 -8.60 -14.59
C PHE A 273 -1.20 -10.07 -14.75
N LYS A 274 -1.08 -10.64 -15.95
CA LYS A 274 -1.41 -12.06 -16.18
C LYS A 274 -0.55 -13.01 -15.34
N GLN A 275 0.72 -12.67 -15.13
CA GLN A 275 1.62 -13.47 -14.31
C GLN A 275 1.24 -13.37 -12.82
N GLU A 276 0.89 -12.17 -12.36
CA GLU A 276 0.53 -11.91 -10.96
C GLU A 276 -0.75 -12.64 -10.52
N LEU A 277 -1.61 -13.03 -11.47
CA LEU A 277 -2.81 -13.82 -11.21
C LEU A 277 -2.57 -15.34 -11.17
N GLN A 278 -1.39 -15.85 -11.54
CA GLN A 278 -1.14 -17.29 -11.68
C GLN A 278 -1.30 -18.11 -10.39
N GLY A 279 -1.24 -17.47 -9.22
CA GLY A 279 -1.49 -18.12 -7.92
C GLY A 279 -2.98 -18.40 -7.63
N PHE A 280 -3.93 -17.86 -8.41
CA PHE A 280 -5.36 -18.11 -8.23
C PHE A 280 -5.86 -19.32 -9.03
N PRO A 281 -7.01 -19.91 -8.65
CA PRO A 281 -7.68 -20.93 -9.45
C PRO A 281 -7.98 -20.44 -10.87
N LYS A 282 -7.78 -21.31 -11.87
CA LYS A 282 -7.80 -20.94 -13.30
C LYS A 282 -9.16 -20.42 -13.78
N ASP A 283 -10.22 -20.95 -13.21
CA ASP A 283 -11.62 -20.59 -13.37
C ASP A 283 -11.94 -19.20 -12.80
N VAL A 284 -11.25 -18.79 -11.74
CA VAL A 284 -11.44 -17.48 -11.10
C VAL A 284 -10.71 -16.36 -11.85
N ILE A 285 -9.57 -16.66 -12.48
CA ILE A 285 -8.75 -15.66 -13.18
C ILE A 285 -9.54 -14.81 -14.20
N PRO A 286 -10.36 -15.39 -15.11
CA PRO A 286 -11.21 -14.61 -16.01
C PRO A 286 -12.15 -13.66 -15.28
N VAL A 287 -12.77 -14.12 -14.18
CA VAL A 287 -13.70 -13.31 -13.38
C VAL A 287 -12.99 -12.13 -12.73
N LEU A 288 -11.78 -12.34 -12.19
CA LEU A 288 -10.95 -11.27 -11.65
C LEU A 288 -10.60 -10.24 -12.72
N ILE A 289 -10.22 -10.67 -13.92
CA ILE A 289 -9.87 -9.75 -15.02
C ILE A 289 -11.08 -8.92 -15.46
N GLU A 290 -12.23 -9.58 -15.68
CA GLU A 290 -13.41 -8.94 -16.28
C GLU A 290 -14.20 -8.08 -15.28
N LYS A 291 -14.31 -8.52 -14.03
CA LYS A 291 -15.19 -7.87 -13.03
C LYS A 291 -14.42 -6.99 -12.06
N ILE A 292 -13.24 -7.41 -11.63
CA ILE A 292 -12.48 -6.76 -10.56
C ILE A 292 -11.44 -5.80 -11.13
N PHE A 293 -10.57 -6.27 -12.01
CA PHE A 293 -9.52 -5.46 -12.65
C PHE A 293 -9.95 -4.91 -14.02
N ARG A 294 -11.24 -4.60 -14.16
CA ARG A 294 -11.90 -4.22 -15.41
C ARG A 294 -11.30 -3.00 -16.11
N TYR A 295 -10.56 -2.16 -15.38
CA TYR A 295 -9.92 -0.97 -15.93
C TYR A 295 -8.48 -1.22 -16.37
N LEU A 296 -7.86 -2.36 -16.06
CA LEU A 296 -6.50 -2.65 -16.49
C LEU A 296 -6.49 -3.18 -17.93
N THR A 297 -6.75 -2.28 -18.88
CA THR A 297 -6.91 -2.59 -20.31
C THR A 297 -6.01 -1.72 -21.18
N PRO A 298 -5.66 -2.16 -22.41
CA PRO A 298 -4.91 -1.34 -23.36
C PRO A 298 -5.55 0.03 -23.62
N THR A 299 -6.88 0.11 -23.68
CA THR A 299 -7.62 1.37 -23.88
C THR A 299 -7.41 2.33 -22.71
N THR A 300 -7.45 1.84 -21.47
CA THR A 300 -7.15 2.67 -20.30
C THR A 300 -5.71 3.19 -20.33
N ILE A 301 -4.75 2.35 -20.74
CA ILE A 301 -3.35 2.78 -20.89
C ILE A 301 -3.23 3.89 -21.93
N GLN A 302 -3.91 3.77 -23.07
CA GLN A 302 -3.93 4.81 -24.11
C GLN A 302 -4.51 6.15 -23.58
N VAL A 303 -5.55 6.10 -22.74
CA VAL A 303 -6.10 7.31 -22.09
C VAL A 303 -5.07 7.95 -21.17
N ILE A 304 -4.33 7.17 -20.38
CA ILE A 304 -3.26 7.68 -19.51
C ILE A 304 -2.15 8.31 -20.36
N GLU A 305 -1.72 7.64 -21.43
CA GLU A 305 -0.69 8.17 -22.34
C GLU A 305 -1.11 9.50 -22.99
N ALA A 306 -2.37 9.60 -23.40
CA ALA A 306 -2.89 10.77 -24.10
C ALA A 306 -3.10 11.98 -23.17
N THR A 307 -3.46 11.75 -21.91
CA THR A 307 -3.80 12.81 -20.95
C THR A 307 -2.63 13.24 -20.06
N THR A 308 -1.59 12.41 -19.91
CA THR A 308 -0.46 12.70 -19.03
C THR A 308 0.62 13.53 -19.75
N PRO A 309 0.99 14.72 -19.26
CA PRO A 309 1.96 15.59 -19.92
C PRO A 309 3.41 15.08 -19.71
N THR A 310 3.93 14.35 -20.70
CA THR A 310 5.25 13.69 -20.63
C THR A 310 6.34 14.35 -21.47
N GLN A 311 6.02 15.41 -22.22
CA GLN A 311 6.95 16.08 -23.14
C GLN A 311 7.99 16.92 -22.37
N ASP A 312 9.27 16.89 -22.78
CA ASP A 312 10.37 17.62 -22.10
C ASP A 312 10.08 19.12 -21.94
N LYS A 313 9.40 19.70 -22.94
CA LYS A 313 9.05 21.12 -23.02
C LYS A 313 7.79 21.52 -22.22
N THR A 314 7.18 20.59 -21.48
CA THR A 314 6.00 20.91 -20.65
C THR A 314 6.40 21.90 -19.55
N ASP A 315 5.73 23.05 -19.48
CA ASP A 315 5.97 24.09 -18.49
C ASP A 315 5.46 23.71 -17.09
N LEU A 316 5.92 24.43 -16.07
CA LEU A 316 5.57 24.17 -14.67
C LEU A 316 4.06 24.33 -14.43
N ASN A 317 3.44 25.37 -14.98
CA ASN A 317 2.01 25.64 -14.77
C ASN A 317 1.12 24.54 -15.37
N SER A 318 1.47 24.02 -16.53
CA SER A 318 0.78 22.88 -17.16
C SER A 318 0.86 21.62 -16.29
N LEU A 319 2.02 21.34 -15.69
CA LEU A 319 2.20 20.22 -14.76
C LEU A 319 1.40 20.42 -13.47
N LEU A 320 1.41 21.63 -12.88
CA LEU A 320 0.62 21.95 -11.68
C LEU A 320 -0.88 21.79 -11.93
N LYS A 321 -1.37 22.22 -13.11
CA LYS A 321 -2.77 22.03 -13.52
C LYS A 321 -3.13 20.55 -13.68
N PHE A 322 -2.23 19.73 -14.22
CA PHE A 322 -2.46 18.29 -14.35
C PHE A 322 -2.55 17.61 -12.97
N PHE A 323 -1.58 17.84 -12.09
CA PHE A 323 -1.54 17.18 -10.79
C PHE A 323 -2.56 17.73 -9.77
N ARG A 324 -3.02 18.98 -9.94
CA ARG A 324 -4.01 19.62 -9.05
C ARG A 324 -3.63 19.53 -7.56
N LEU A 325 -2.34 19.70 -7.26
CA LEU A 325 -1.75 19.41 -5.94
C LEU A 325 -2.40 20.20 -4.79
N GLU A 326 -2.85 21.42 -5.07
CA GLU A 326 -3.49 22.31 -4.10
C GLU A 326 -4.79 21.72 -3.51
N ASN A 327 -5.45 20.80 -4.24
CA ASN A 327 -6.66 20.13 -3.77
C ASN A 327 -6.45 19.20 -2.57
N TYR A 328 -5.20 18.85 -2.25
CA TYR A 328 -4.86 17.83 -1.26
C TYR A 328 -4.14 18.38 -0.03
N LEU A 329 -4.09 19.71 0.15
CA LEU A 329 -3.29 20.36 1.20
C LEU A 329 -4.03 20.59 2.53
N THR A 330 -5.30 20.18 2.58
CA THR A 330 -6.23 20.36 3.72
C THR A 330 -5.83 19.58 4.95
#